data_AF-A0A956FFW9-F1
#
_entry.id   AF-A0A956FFW9-F1
#
_cell.length_a   1.000
_cell.length_b   1.000
_cell.length_c   1.000
_cell.angle_alpha   90.00
_cell.angle_beta   90.00
_cell.angle_gamma   90.00
#
_symmetry.space_group_name_H-M   'P 1'
#
loop_
_entity.id
_entity.type
_entity.pdbx_description
1 polymer ?
#
loop_
_entity_poly.entity_id
_entity_poly.type
_entity_poly.pdbx_seq_one_letter_code
_entity_poly.pdbx_strand_id
1 'polypeptide(L)'
;MSLLKRRPEIKLLAPPAIVAGRPFGVRARLDCPEPLPVDGVSIELLGTGVWMTSSQYGRHRNTMPFARWVARPVRERRELSAGEHEYPVTFALPPDVPGSFVGRHLSIEWTVRVRVDIPWWPDARAAFDLWVVASPHVDPPPPRVLASSTDGPRGRKPYAEVSLGSSALDPGGQLQGRVALSNTAHNDYRALRFTLVAVQSVPGLLSPFTSHEARARWVVPLSAPAEDEPIAFSLRLPADLVPAFETQALSLKWFLEVKVEITWATNLELWIPVVVRPGSVLEQAPTAAPLAVGSDRLALVWAEAARRSGYELRAGELVREQPQGRRSLRREHQGRKGLRLRAEATFRDLDLGLRAERGRLRCRDPEQARVLGEHTDALADACPVQEADDERIVCVLDDSGTRVESVAGLAERFEALWQAMWLARDELPPPGDMAEAVPWFRAAAQRLGGELDVASMDVWGVRNEIPYSLQTQWDDDGTLARTMLEVRPSLPIDARWHQRWTGEGNPAPMPEGLAVLVEGSQGLHIDAAAIRVFLPPGRERLDPHVDRLEGMLEVARRLSGQGPGYR
;
A
#
# COMPACT_ATOMS: atom_id res chain seq x y z
N MET A 1 -32.97 -71.42 -42.41
CA MET A 1 -32.69 -70.31 -41.46
C MET A 1 -31.18 -70.25 -41.24
N SER A 2 -30.55 -69.14 -41.62
CA SER A 2 -29.13 -68.90 -41.36
C SER A 2 -28.87 -68.97 -39.84
N LEU A 3 -27.95 -69.84 -39.40
CA LEU A 3 -27.59 -70.01 -37.99
C LEU A 3 -26.65 -68.89 -37.46
N LEU A 4 -26.20 -67.99 -38.34
CA LEU A 4 -25.30 -66.89 -38.00
C LEU A 4 -25.99 -65.55 -38.28
N LYS A 5 -26.49 -64.90 -37.21
CA LYS A 5 -27.01 -63.52 -37.28
C LYS A 5 -25.86 -62.54 -37.47
N ARG A 6 -25.97 -61.61 -38.42
CA ARG A 6 -24.99 -60.53 -38.60
C ARG A 6 -25.31 -59.35 -37.67
N ARG A 7 -24.27 -58.76 -37.07
CA ARG A 7 -24.44 -57.57 -36.21
C ARG A 7 -24.79 -56.35 -37.05
N PRO A 8 -25.64 -55.45 -36.55
CA PRO A 8 -25.85 -54.17 -37.18
C PRO A 8 -24.59 -53.30 -37.03
N GLU A 9 -24.28 -52.49 -38.04
CA GLU A 9 -23.32 -51.40 -37.89
C GLU A 9 -23.99 -50.27 -37.11
N ILE A 10 -23.31 -49.73 -36.09
CA ILE A 10 -23.85 -48.66 -35.25
C ILE A 10 -23.09 -47.37 -35.55
N LYS A 11 -23.82 -46.32 -35.92
CA LYS A 11 -23.30 -44.95 -36.12
C LYS A 11 -24.03 -43.99 -35.19
N LEU A 12 -23.34 -42.92 -34.79
CA LEU A 12 -23.92 -41.85 -33.99
C LEU A 12 -23.72 -40.51 -34.70
N LEU A 13 -24.81 -39.79 -34.91
CA LEU A 13 -24.79 -38.38 -35.31
C LEU A 13 -25.02 -37.54 -34.06
N ALA A 14 -24.04 -36.72 -33.71
CA ALA A 14 -24.09 -35.82 -32.56
C ALA A 14 -23.53 -34.44 -32.94
N PRO A 15 -23.91 -33.36 -32.23
CA PRO A 15 -23.31 -32.05 -32.41
C PRO A 15 -21.81 -32.10 -32.08
N PRO A 16 -20.98 -31.28 -32.75
CA PRO A 16 -19.54 -31.25 -32.49
C PRO A 16 -19.18 -30.70 -31.11
N ALA A 17 -20.04 -29.86 -30.53
CA ALA A 17 -19.91 -29.35 -29.17
C ALA A 17 -21.28 -29.29 -28.50
N ILE A 18 -21.34 -29.72 -27.24
CA ILE A 18 -22.55 -29.75 -26.42
C ILE A 18 -22.36 -28.76 -25.28
N VAL A 19 -23.32 -27.86 -25.08
CA VAL A 19 -23.23 -26.86 -24.00
C VAL A 19 -24.08 -27.34 -22.82
N ALA A 20 -23.47 -27.47 -21.64
CA ALA A 20 -24.18 -27.79 -20.41
C ALA A 20 -25.31 -26.76 -20.15
N GLY A 21 -26.47 -27.24 -19.69
CA GLY A 21 -27.68 -26.42 -19.52
C GLY A 21 -28.52 -26.23 -20.79
N ARG A 22 -28.04 -26.66 -21.98
CA ARG A 22 -28.81 -26.61 -23.23
C ARG A 22 -29.20 -28.01 -23.70
N PRO A 23 -30.45 -28.23 -24.13
CA PRO A 23 -30.84 -29.50 -24.71
C PRO A 23 -30.14 -29.71 -26.06
N PHE A 24 -29.80 -30.96 -26.37
CA PHE A 24 -29.17 -31.33 -27.63
C PHE A 24 -29.69 -32.69 -28.12
N GLY A 25 -29.78 -32.83 -29.44
CA GLY A 25 -30.21 -34.07 -30.09
C GLY A 25 -29.01 -34.94 -30.49
N VAL A 26 -29.11 -36.25 -30.28
CA VAL A 26 -28.26 -37.26 -30.92
C VAL A 26 -29.13 -38.20 -31.74
N ARG A 27 -28.55 -38.84 -32.75
CA ARG A 27 -29.24 -39.84 -33.55
C ARG A 27 -28.39 -41.09 -33.68
N ALA A 28 -28.87 -42.19 -33.11
CA ALA A 28 -28.26 -43.50 -33.36
C ALA A 28 -28.81 -44.06 -34.67
N ARG A 29 -27.93 -44.49 -35.56
CA ARG A 29 -28.26 -45.17 -36.81
C ARG A 29 -27.77 -46.61 -36.73
N LEU A 30 -28.68 -47.55 -36.96
CA LEU A 30 -28.39 -48.97 -37.07
C LEU A 30 -28.51 -49.37 -38.54
N ASP A 31 -27.44 -49.94 -39.10
CA ASP A 31 -27.46 -50.52 -40.45
C ASP A 31 -27.58 -52.04 -40.33
N CYS A 32 -28.74 -52.58 -40.66
CA CYS A 32 -29.06 -54.00 -40.56
C CYS A 32 -28.89 -54.65 -41.95
N PRO A 33 -27.86 -55.48 -42.19
CA PRO A 33 -27.65 -56.11 -43.49
C PRO A 33 -28.74 -57.16 -43.82
N GLU A 34 -29.39 -57.71 -42.80
CA GLU A 34 -30.46 -58.70 -42.85
C GLU A 34 -31.49 -58.38 -41.76
N PRO A 35 -32.74 -58.87 -41.85
CA PRO A 35 -33.71 -58.70 -40.78
C PRO A 35 -33.18 -59.19 -39.43
N LEU A 36 -33.29 -58.35 -38.40
CA LEU A 36 -32.69 -58.57 -37.09
C LEU A 36 -33.75 -58.47 -35.99
N PRO A 37 -34.08 -59.56 -35.28
CA PRO A 37 -34.86 -59.47 -34.07
C PRO A 37 -34.05 -58.76 -32.99
N VAL A 38 -34.66 -57.80 -32.31
CA VAL A 38 -34.08 -57.06 -31.17
C VAL A 38 -35.07 -57.07 -30.02
N ASP A 39 -34.56 -57.23 -28.79
CA ASP A 39 -35.37 -57.10 -27.56
C ASP A 39 -35.43 -55.64 -27.08
N GLY A 40 -34.46 -54.83 -27.49
CA GLY A 40 -34.41 -53.42 -27.13
C GLY A 40 -33.26 -52.66 -27.78
N VAL A 41 -33.38 -51.35 -27.81
CA VAL A 41 -32.32 -50.41 -28.17
C VAL A 41 -32.23 -49.39 -27.05
N SER A 42 -31.03 -49.22 -26.50
CA SER A 42 -30.73 -48.22 -25.48
C SER A 42 -29.60 -47.31 -25.91
N ILE A 43 -29.77 -46.02 -25.64
CA ILE A 43 -28.81 -44.96 -25.93
C ILE A 43 -28.54 -44.26 -24.61
N GLU A 44 -27.32 -44.37 -24.12
CA GLU A 44 -26.93 -43.95 -22.79
C GLU A 44 -25.84 -42.88 -22.88
N LEU A 45 -26.06 -41.72 -22.27
CA LEU A 45 -25.06 -40.67 -22.11
C LEU A 45 -24.43 -40.77 -20.72
N LEU A 46 -23.11 -40.80 -20.67
CA LEU A 46 -22.33 -40.94 -19.44
C LEU A 46 -21.31 -39.82 -19.30
N GLY A 47 -21.29 -39.17 -18.15
CA GLY A 47 -20.19 -38.32 -17.68
C GLY A 47 -19.31 -39.12 -16.72
N THR A 48 -18.04 -39.28 -17.05
CA THR A 48 -17.08 -40.09 -16.30
C THR A 48 -15.86 -39.27 -15.92
N GLY A 49 -15.53 -39.25 -14.64
CA GLY A 49 -14.25 -38.75 -14.17
C GLY A 49 -13.18 -39.83 -14.26
N VAL A 50 -12.02 -39.47 -14.77
CA VAL A 50 -10.91 -40.39 -15.03
C VAL A 50 -9.65 -39.87 -14.35
N TRP A 51 -8.98 -40.72 -13.59
CA TRP A 51 -7.70 -40.35 -12.98
C TRP A 51 -6.72 -41.52 -12.97
N MET A 52 -5.44 -41.19 -12.93
CA MET A 52 -4.37 -42.20 -12.95
C MET A 52 -3.75 -42.34 -11.57
N THR A 53 -3.66 -43.57 -11.06
CA THR A 53 -2.88 -43.90 -9.86
C THR A 53 -1.62 -44.67 -10.26
N SER A 54 -0.56 -44.56 -9.45
CA SER A 54 0.71 -45.26 -9.67
C SER A 54 0.87 -46.32 -8.59
N SER A 55 1.17 -47.56 -8.96
CA SER A 55 1.50 -48.65 -8.04
C SER A 55 2.82 -49.32 -8.44
N GLN A 56 3.31 -50.26 -7.62
CA GLN A 56 4.44 -51.11 -7.96
C GLN A 56 4.25 -51.95 -9.23
N TYR A 57 3.00 -52.10 -9.71
CA TYR A 57 2.63 -52.82 -10.93
C TYR A 57 2.36 -51.90 -12.14
N GLY A 58 2.65 -50.60 -12.00
CA GLY A 58 2.50 -49.62 -13.07
C GLY A 58 1.37 -48.61 -12.85
N ARG A 59 0.96 -47.95 -13.93
CA ARG A 59 -0.02 -46.86 -13.92
C ARG A 59 -1.42 -47.43 -14.16
N HIS A 60 -2.32 -47.27 -13.20
CA HIS A 60 -3.70 -47.75 -13.29
C HIS A 60 -4.63 -46.59 -13.63
N ARG A 61 -5.52 -46.82 -14.60
CA ARG A 61 -6.61 -45.89 -14.96
C ARG A 61 -7.83 -46.20 -14.11
N ASN A 62 -8.27 -45.23 -13.33
CA ASN A 62 -9.47 -45.31 -12.52
C ASN A 62 -10.55 -44.46 -13.16
N THR A 63 -11.80 -44.90 -13.02
CA THR A 63 -12.96 -44.23 -13.61
C THR A 63 -14.10 -44.19 -12.61
N MET A 64 -14.81 -43.06 -12.53
CA MET A 64 -16.01 -42.89 -11.71
C MET A 64 -17.09 -42.18 -12.51
N PRO A 65 -18.20 -42.87 -12.85
CA PRO A 65 -19.36 -42.21 -13.42
C PRO A 65 -19.93 -41.21 -12.41
N PHE A 66 -20.08 -39.95 -12.80
CA PHE A 66 -20.73 -38.92 -11.97
C PHE A 66 -22.10 -38.51 -12.52
N ALA A 67 -22.40 -38.85 -13.78
CA ALA A 67 -23.70 -38.57 -14.38
C ALA A 67 -24.08 -39.60 -15.44
N ARG A 68 -25.38 -39.90 -15.55
CA ARG A 68 -25.93 -40.93 -16.44
C ARG A 68 -27.34 -40.58 -16.90
N TRP A 69 -27.58 -40.61 -18.21
CA TRP A 69 -28.90 -40.51 -18.82
C TRP A 69 -29.13 -41.69 -19.75
N VAL A 70 -30.35 -42.22 -19.78
CA VAL A 70 -30.70 -43.39 -20.59
C VAL A 70 -31.97 -43.13 -21.37
N ALA A 71 -31.90 -43.27 -22.68
CA ALA A 71 -33.06 -43.32 -23.57
C ALA A 71 -33.24 -44.74 -24.11
N ARG A 72 -34.50 -45.19 -24.19
CA ARG A 72 -34.86 -46.51 -24.71
C ARG A 72 -35.89 -46.35 -25.84
N PRO A 73 -35.44 -46.04 -27.08
CA PRO A 73 -36.32 -45.87 -28.22
C PRO A 73 -37.03 -47.17 -28.65
N VAL A 74 -36.46 -48.33 -28.34
CA VAL A 74 -37.11 -49.64 -28.53
C VAL A 74 -37.12 -50.35 -27.18
N ARG A 75 -38.32 -50.65 -26.66
CA ARG A 75 -38.52 -51.24 -25.32
C ARG A 75 -39.09 -52.66 -25.35
N GLU A 76 -39.62 -53.06 -26.49
CA GLU A 76 -40.28 -54.33 -26.68
C GLU A 76 -39.66 -55.06 -27.87
N ARG A 77 -39.75 -56.39 -27.81
CA ARG A 77 -39.20 -57.25 -28.85
C ARG A 77 -39.85 -56.95 -30.19
N ARG A 78 -39.03 -56.68 -31.19
CA ARG A 78 -39.46 -56.44 -32.58
C ARG A 78 -38.42 -56.93 -33.56
N GLU A 79 -38.83 -57.15 -34.79
CA GLU A 79 -37.92 -57.38 -35.90
C GLU A 79 -37.63 -56.06 -36.61
N LEU A 80 -36.34 -55.73 -36.75
CA LEU A 80 -35.87 -54.65 -37.61
C LEU A 80 -35.70 -55.23 -39.02
N SER A 81 -36.30 -54.60 -40.03
CA SER A 81 -36.09 -55.00 -41.42
C SER A 81 -34.63 -54.80 -41.83
N ALA A 82 -34.18 -55.45 -42.91
CA ALA A 82 -32.91 -55.06 -43.52
C ALA A 82 -32.95 -53.58 -43.94
N GLY A 83 -31.80 -52.90 -43.87
CA GLY A 83 -31.64 -51.47 -44.14
C GLY A 83 -31.37 -50.64 -42.88
N GLU A 84 -31.58 -49.33 -43.02
CA GLU A 84 -31.22 -48.34 -42.01
C GLU A 84 -32.39 -48.04 -41.05
N HIS A 85 -32.07 -47.97 -39.76
CA HIS A 85 -33.00 -47.58 -38.70
C HIS A 85 -32.42 -46.43 -37.88
N GLU A 86 -33.18 -45.34 -37.75
CA GLU A 86 -32.75 -44.14 -37.03
C GLU A 86 -33.55 -43.94 -35.73
N TYR A 87 -32.83 -43.62 -34.66
CA TYR A 87 -33.40 -43.35 -33.35
C TYR A 87 -32.92 -41.99 -32.83
N PRO A 88 -33.68 -40.91 -33.09
CA PRO A 88 -33.38 -39.59 -32.53
C PRO A 88 -33.70 -39.56 -31.03
N VAL A 89 -32.79 -39.00 -30.24
CA VAL A 89 -32.93 -38.81 -28.78
C VAL A 89 -32.49 -37.40 -28.44
N THR A 90 -33.23 -36.74 -27.54
CA THR A 90 -32.81 -35.46 -26.98
C THR A 90 -32.36 -35.66 -25.55
N PHE A 91 -31.18 -35.14 -25.21
CA PHE A 91 -30.67 -35.07 -23.85
C PHE A 91 -30.64 -33.62 -23.37
N ALA A 92 -30.76 -33.42 -22.06
CA ALA A 92 -30.60 -32.12 -21.41
C ALA A 92 -29.63 -32.28 -20.23
N LEU A 93 -28.43 -31.72 -20.38
CA LEU A 93 -27.45 -31.67 -19.30
C LEU A 93 -27.81 -30.52 -18.34
N PRO A 94 -27.81 -30.73 -17.02
CA PRO A 94 -27.85 -29.65 -16.05
C PRO A 94 -26.72 -28.63 -16.30
N PRO A 95 -26.92 -27.34 -15.99
CA PRO A 95 -25.92 -26.29 -16.25
C PRO A 95 -24.65 -26.41 -15.41
N ASP A 96 -24.71 -27.12 -14.28
CA ASP A 96 -23.65 -27.32 -13.31
C ASP A 96 -22.76 -28.53 -13.58
N VAL A 97 -23.06 -29.35 -14.61
CA VAL A 97 -22.20 -30.49 -14.94
C VAL A 97 -20.84 -30.02 -15.49
N PRO A 98 -19.75 -30.72 -15.17
CA PRO A 98 -18.42 -30.37 -15.68
C PRO A 98 -18.36 -30.55 -17.20
N GLY A 99 -17.68 -29.61 -17.85
CA GLY A 99 -17.27 -29.77 -19.25
C GLY A 99 -16.20 -30.85 -19.41
N SER A 100 -16.01 -31.31 -20.65
CA SER A 100 -14.87 -32.16 -21.02
C SER A 100 -13.56 -31.47 -20.65
N PHE A 101 -12.67 -32.20 -19.99
CA PHE A 101 -11.39 -31.69 -19.50
C PHE A 101 -10.33 -32.76 -19.62
N VAL A 102 -9.12 -32.37 -20.02
CA VAL A 102 -7.96 -33.28 -20.10
C VAL A 102 -6.78 -32.66 -19.35
N GLY A 103 -6.56 -33.13 -18.13
CA GLY A 103 -5.41 -32.80 -17.31
C GLY A 103 -4.41 -33.95 -17.22
N ARG A 104 -3.30 -33.74 -16.51
CA ARG A 104 -2.27 -34.77 -16.32
C ARG A 104 -2.71 -35.90 -15.40
N HIS A 105 -3.46 -35.58 -14.35
CA HIS A 105 -3.92 -36.53 -13.33
C HIS A 105 -5.43 -36.73 -13.31
N LEU A 106 -6.19 -35.77 -13.82
CA LEU A 106 -7.65 -35.77 -13.86
C LEU A 106 -8.13 -35.44 -15.28
N SER A 107 -9.08 -36.22 -15.79
CA SER A 107 -9.85 -35.93 -17.00
C SER A 107 -11.35 -36.10 -16.75
N ILE A 108 -12.17 -35.36 -17.49
CA ILE A 108 -13.61 -35.50 -17.56
C ILE A 108 -13.96 -35.93 -18.98
N GLU A 109 -14.52 -37.13 -19.11
CA GLU A 109 -14.89 -37.75 -20.38
C GLU A 109 -16.40 -37.89 -20.47
N TRP A 110 -16.96 -37.59 -21.64
CA TRP A 110 -18.37 -37.75 -21.95
C TRP A 110 -18.52 -38.75 -23.09
N THR A 111 -19.34 -39.79 -22.88
CA THR A 111 -19.49 -40.88 -23.86
C THR A 111 -20.95 -41.22 -24.06
N VAL A 112 -21.37 -41.40 -25.32
CA VAL A 112 -22.65 -42.06 -25.66
C VAL A 112 -22.40 -43.52 -25.97
N ARG A 113 -23.11 -44.39 -25.26
CA ARG A 113 -23.12 -45.83 -25.47
C ARG A 113 -24.44 -46.22 -26.12
N VAL A 114 -24.36 -46.89 -27.27
CA VAL A 114 -25.52 -47.47 -27.95
C VAL A 114 -25.45 -48.98 -27.78
N ARG A 115 -26.53 -49.57 -27.29
CA ARG A 115 -26.66 -51.02 -27.10
C ARG A 115 -27.94 -51.52 -27.76
N VAL A 116 -27.79 -52.54 -28.58
CA VAL A 116 -28.87 -53.28 -29.23
C VAL A 116 -28.90 -54.68 -28.64
N ASP A 117 -29.97 -54.98 -27.91
CA ASP A 117 -30.18 -56.26 -27.25
C ASP A 117 -30.72 -57.26 -28.27
N ILE A 118 -29.99 -58.37 -28.48
CA ILE A 118 -30.32 -59.34 -29.54
C ILE A 118 -30.67 -60.68 -28.87
N PRO A 119 -31.89 -61.22 -29.07
CA PRO A 119 -32.31 -62.44 -28.41
C PRO A 119 -31.43 -63.62 -28.83
N TRP A 120 -30.91 -64.33 -27.82
CA TRP A 120 -30.09 -65.54 -27.97
C TRP A 120 -28.81 -65.32 -28.79
N TRP A 121 -28.27 -64.10 -28.77
CA TRP A 121 -27.06 -63.70 -29.48
C TRP A 121 -26.30 -62.62 -28.68
N PRO A 122 -24.98 -62.45 -28.84
CA PRO A 122 -24.28 -61.33 -28.21
C PRO A 122 -24.78 -59.97 -28.71
N ASP A 123 -25.12 -59.07 -27.78
CA ASP A 123 -25.56 -57.70 -28.07
C ASP A 123 -24.57 -56.94 -28.95
N ALA A 124 -25.10 -56.07 -29.81
CA ALA A 124 -24.28 -55.08 -30.51
C ALA A 124 -24.11 -53.85 -29.61
N ARG A 125 -22.86 -53.38 -29.46
CA ARG A 125 -22.49 -52.27 -28.58
C ARG A 125 -21.51 -51.36 -29.29
N ALA A 126 -21.72 -50.06 -29.18
CA ALA A 126 -20.78 -49.04 -29.65
C ALA A 126 -20.71 -47.89 -28.63
N ALA A 127 -19.54 -47.24 -28.54
CA ALA A 127 -19.30 -46.10 -27.67
C ALA A 127 -18.68 -44.96 -28.48
N PHE A 128 -19.14 -43.74 -28.26
CA PHE A 128 -18.73 -42.54 -28.99
C PHE A 128 -18.42 -41.42 -28.00
N ASP A 129 -17.24 -40.82 -28.09
CA ASP A 129 -16.85 -39.72 -27.22
C ASP A 129 -17.46 -38.40 -27.70
N LEU A 130 -17.88 -37.59 -26.74
CA LEU A 130 -18.52 -36.31 -26.95
C LEU A 130 -17.72 -35.20 -26.25
N TRP A 131 -17.77 -34.01 -26.85
CA TRP A 131 -17.18 -32.82 -26.27
C TRP A 131 -18.26 -31.94 -25.62
N VAL A 132 -18.19 -31.80 -24.30
CA VAL A 132 -19.10 -30.96 -23.51
C VAL A 132 -18.37 -29.70 -23.06
N VAL A 133 -19.01 -28.55 -23.22
CA VAL A 133 -18.57 -27.25 -22.75
C VAL A 133 -19.41 -26.89 -21.52
N ALA A 134 -18.74 -26.50 -20.43
CA ALA A 134 -19.41 -26.08 -19.20
C ALA A 134 -20.26 -24.81 -19.43
N SER A 135 -21.30 -24.62 -18.62
CA SER A 135 -22.17 -23.44 -18.70
C SER A 135 -21.58 -22.25 -17.92
N PRO A 136 -21.86 -20.99 -18.31
CA PRO A 136 -21.45 -19.82 -17.53
C PRO A 136 -22.26 -19.73 -16.25
N HIS A 137 -21.61 -19.85 -15.09
CA HIS A 137 -22.33 -19.68 -13.83
C HIS A 137 -21.52 -19.13 -12.65
N VAL A 138 -20.36 -18.51 -12.89
CA VAL A 138 -19.57 -17.95 -11.80
C VAL A 138 -19.29 -16.49 -12.07
N ASP A 139 -19.89 -15.63 -11.24
CA ASP A 139 -19.50 -14.23 -11.17
C ASP A 139 -18.08 -14.16 -10.59
N PRO A 140 -17.14 -13.48 -11.27
CA PRO A 140 -15.82 -13.30 -10.73
C PRO A 140 -15.87 -12.52 -9.42
N PRO A 141 -15.02 -12.86 -8.43
CA PRO A 141 -14.89 -12.03 -7.26
C PRO A 141 -14.45 -10.61 -7.66
N PRO A 142 -14.87 -9.57 -6.94
CA PRO A 142 -14.53 -8.20 -7.28
C PRO A 142 -13.01 -8.01 -7.35
N PRO A 143 -12.49 -7.08 -8.18
CA PRO A 143 -11.07 -6.76 -8.22
C PRO A 143 -10.54 -6.40 -6.83
N ARG A 144 -9.35 -6.89 -6.49
CA ARG A 144 -8.70 -6.66 -5.19
C ARG A 144 -7.20 -6.43 -5.38
N VAL A 145 -6.60 -5.72 -4.44
CA VAL A 145 -5.15 -5.64 -4.28
C VAL A 145 -4.73 -6.73 -3.30
N LEU A 146 -3.74 -7.51 -3.67
CA LEU A 146 -3.14 -8.55 -2.84
C LEU A 146 -1.73 -8.10 -2.47
N ALA A 147 -1.33 -8.33 -1.22
CA ALA A 147 -0.03 -7.93 -0.72
C ALA A 147 0.67 -9.09 -0.03
N SER A 148 2.01 -9.11 -0.07
CA SER A 148 2.79 -10.10 0.68
C SER A 148 2.68 -9.94 2.20
N SER A 149 2.22 -8.78 2.68
CA SER A 149 1.81 -8.55 4.06
C SER A 149 0.68 -7.51 4.14
N THR A 150 -0.27 -7.72 5.05
CA THR A 150 -1.37 -6.77 5.31
C THR A 150 -0.91 -5.53 6.08
N ASP A 151 0.26 -5.59 6.72
CA ASP A 151 0.82 -4.50 7.53
C ASP A 151 1.73 -3.56 6.72
N GLY A 152 1.87 -3.82 5.41
CA GLY A 152 2.78 -3.09 4.53
C GLY A 152 4.24 -3.58 4.63
N PRO A 153 5.18 -2.86 4.00
CA PRO A 153 6.61 -3.18 4.06
C PRO A 153 7.16 -3.00 5.48
N ARG A 154 8.01 -3.94 5.93
CA ARG A 154 8.61 -3.94 7.27
C ARG A 154 10.13 -4.08 7.22
N GLY A 155 10.84 -3.13 7.84
CA GLY A 155 12.30 -3.15 7.87
C GLY A 155 12.87 -3.23 6.46
N ARG A 156 13.79 -4.18 6.24
CA ARG A 156 14.38 -4.46 4.92
C ARG A 156 13.74 -5.63 4.18
N LYS A 157 12.66 -6.21 4.72
CA LYS A 157 12.06 -7.42 4.14
C LYS A 157 11.46 -7.12 2.77
N PRO A 158 11.57 -8.04 1.80
CA PRO A 158 10.95 -7.82 0.51
C PRO A 158 9.43 -7.70 0.66
N TYR A 159 8.83 -6.85 -0.16
CA TYR A 159 7.39 -6.59 -0.15
C TYR A 159 6.87 -6.39 -1.57
N ALA A 160 5.68 -6.91 -1.83
CA ALA A 160 5.03 -6.79 -3.13
C ALA A 160 3.51 -6.58 -2.97
N GLU A 161 2.96 -5.69 -3.80
CA GLU A 161 1.53 -5.55 -4.03
C GLU A 161 1.21 -5.97 -5.46
N VAL A 162 0.11 -6.69 -5.66
CA VAL A 162 -0.36 -7.16 -6.96
C VAL A 162 -1.84 -6.82 -7.12
N SER A 163 -2.19 -6.26 -8.27
CA SER A 163 -3.59 -6.11 -8.68
C SER A 163 -3.80 -6.70 -10.07
N LEU A 164 -4.93 -7.37 -10.24
CA LEU A 164 -5.42 -7.86 -11.53
C LEU A 164 -6.57 -6.98 -12.01
N GLY A 165 -6.63 -6.72 -13.31
CA GLY A 165 -7.77 -6.04 -13.95
C GLY A 165 -9.05 -6.89 -13.86
N SER A 166 -8.91 -8.21 -13.84
CA SER A 166 -10.00 -9.12 -13.51
C SER A 166 -9.48 -10.39 -12.83
N SER A 167 -10.30 -10.95 -11.96
CA SER A 167 -10.13 -12.31 -11.42
C SER A 167 -10.79 -13.36 -12.34
N ALA A 168 -11.57 -12.93 -13.33
CA ALA A 168 -12.08 -13.78 -14.40
C ALA A 168 -11.06 -13.86 -15.54
N LEU A 169 -10.85 -15.08 -16.03
CA LEU A 169 -9.98 -15.41 -17.15
C LEU A 169 -10.83 -15.82 -18.34
N ASP A 170 -10.63 -15.14 -19.46
CA ASP A 170 -11.25 -15.52 -20.73
C ASP A 170 -10.27 -16.43 -21.51
N PRO A 171 -10.65 -17.67 -21.87
CA PRO A 171 -9.79 -18.57 -22.65
C PRO A 171 -9.28 -17.89 -23.93
N GLY A 172 -7.97 -17.90 -24.14
CA GLY A 172 -7.31 -17.27 -25.29
C GLY A 172 -7.18 -15.73 -25.21
N GLY A 173 -7.77 -15.10 -24.18
CA GLY A 173 -7.74 -13.67 -23.94
C GLY A 173 -6.44 -13.16 -23.32
N GLN A 174 -6.48 -11.93 -22.79
CA GLN A 174 -5.38 -11.32 -22.06
C GLN A 174 -5.76 -11.07 -20.60
N LEU A 175 -4.84 -11.38 -19.67
CA LEU A 175 -4.91 -10.96 -18.28
C LEU A 175 -3.95 -9.79 -18.06
N GLN A 176 -4.50 -8.64 -17.70
CA GLN A 176 -3.74 -7.44 -17.37
C GLN A 176 -3.66 -7.23 -15.86
N GLY A 177 -2.57 -6.65 -15.39
CA GLY A 177 -2.37 -6.36 -13.98
C GLY A 177 -1.20 -5.41 -13.73
N ARG A 178 -0.99 -5.10 -12.46
CA ARG A 178 0.13 -4.29 -11.98
C ARG A 178 0.76 -4.92 -10.74
N VAL A 179 2.06 -4.76 -10.60
CA VAL A 179 2.83 -5.15 -9.41
C VAL A 179 3.62 -3.94 -8.93
N ALA A 180 3.63 -3.67 -7.63
CA ALA A 180 4.56 -2.72 -7.03
C ALA A 180 5.47 -3.44 -6.03
N LEU A 181 6.72 -3.01 -5.96
CA LEU A 181 7.75 -3.61 -5.10
C LEU A 181 8.30 -2.55 -4.15
N SER A 182 8.45 -2.89 -2.87
CA SER A 182 9.05 -1.99 -1.87
C SER A 182 10.37 -2.55 -1.34
N ASN A 183 11.12 -1.71 -0.64
CA ASN A 183 12.47 -1.97 -0.16
C ASN A 183 13.44 -2.36 -1.30
N THR A 184 13.33 -1.73 -2.47
CA THR A 184 14.14 -2.01 -3.66
C THR A 184 15.60 -1.61 -3.48
N ALA A 185 15.89 -0.63 -2.62
CA ALA A 185 17.25 -0.28 -2.20
C ALA A 185 17.95 -1.37 -1.37
N HIS A 186 17.20 -2.37 -0.90
CA HIS A 186 17.71 -3.45 -0.04
C HIS A 186 17.48 -4.85 -0.58
N ASN A 187 16.65 -4.99 -1.60
CA ASN A 187 16.29 -6.27 -2.21
C ASN A 187 16.54 -6.20 -3.71
N ASP A 188 17.34 -7.15 -4.19
CA ASP A 188 17.72 -7.25 -5.58
C ASP A 188 16.70 -8.10 -6.35
N TYR A 189 15.60 -7.44 -6.73
CA TYR A 189 14.49 -8.02 -7.49
C TYR A 189 14.88 -8.25 -8.96
N ARG A 190 14.77 -9.50 -9.43
CA ARG A 190 15.25 -9.93 -10.76
C ARG A 190 14.15 -10.18 -11.78
N ALA A 191 13.03 -10.74 -11.35
CA ALA A 191 11.93 -11.07 -12.24
C ALA A 191 10.61 -11.24 -11.49
N LEU A 192 9.51 -11.04 -12.20
CA LEU A 192 8.18 -11.52 -11.82
C LEU A 192 7.89 -12.77 -12.65
N ARG A 193 7.71 -13.92 -12.00
CA ARG A 193 7.25 -15.14 -12.63
C ARG A 193 5.78 -15.34 -12.33
N PHE A 194 4.99 -15.51 -13.38
CA PHE A 194 3.57 -15.82 -13.29
C PHE A 194 3.38 -17.27 -13.72
N THR A 195 2.67 -18.07 -12.93
CA THR A 195 2.27 -19.43 -13.29
C THR A 195 0.76 -19.55 -13.17
N LEU A 196 0.08 -19.92 -14.26
CA LEU A 196 -1.31 -20.36 -14.16
C LEU A 196 -1.31 -21.83 -13.74
N VAL A 197 -1.86 -22.12 -12.57
CA VAL A 197 -1.85 -23.43 -11.93
C VAL A 197 -3.27 -24.01 -11.89
N ALA A 198 -3.42 -25.23 -12.42
CA ALA A 198 -4.58 -26.08 -12.21
C ALA A 198 -4.35 -26.93 -10.96
N VAL A 199 -5.17 -26.74 -9.93
CA VAL A 199 -5.18 -27.56 -8.71
C VAL A 199 -6.27 -28.61 -8.87
N GLN A 200 -5.85 -29.87 -9.03
CA GLN A 200 -6.72 -31.02 -9.26
C GLN A 200 -6.79 -31.88 -8.00
N SER A 201 -7.98 -32.17 -7.50
CA SER A 201 -8.20 -33.11 -6.41
C SER A 201 -8.87 -34.38 -6.92
N VAL A 202 -8.33 -35.55 -6.54
CA VAL A 202 -8.83 -36.88 -6.93
C VAL A 202 -8.88 -37.82 -5.73
N PRO A 203 -9.67 -38.93 -5.79
CA PRO A 203 -9.70 -39.92 -4.71
C PRO A 203 -8.33 -40.53 -4.45
N GLY A 204 -7.95 -40.60 -3.17
CA GLY A 204 -6.79 -41.35 -2.69
C GLY A 204 -7.18 -42.45 -1.69
N LEU A 205 -6.19 -43.24 -1.24
CA LEU A 205 -6.43 -44.43 -0.41
C LEU A 205 -6.97 -44.10 1.00
N LEU A 206 -6.49 -43.00 1.60
CA LEU A 206 -6.86 -42.56 2.95
C LEU A 206 -7.45 -41.14 2.94
N SER A 207 -7.00 -40.30 2.02
CA SER A 207 -7.47 -38.92 1.83
C SER A 207 -7.39 -38.53 0.34
N PRO A 208 -8.11 -37.49 -0.10
CA PRO A 208 -7.99 -36.99 -1.46
C PRO A 208 -6.55 -36.60 -1.80
N PHE A 209 -6.08 -37.02 -2.98
CA PHE A 209 -4.79 -36.60 -3.51
C PHE A 209 -4.97 -35.29 -4.28
N THR A 210 -4.17 -34.27 -3.93
CA THR A 210 -4.17 -32.98 -4.62
C THR A 210 -2.89 -32.82 -5.43
N SER A 211 -3.03 -32.45 -6.71
CA SER A 211 -1.91 -32.19 -7.61
C SER A 211 -1.98 -30.78 -8.18
N HIS A 212 -0.80 -30.17 -8.35
CA HIS A 212 -0.64 -28.82 -8.87
C HIS A 212 0.01 -28.93 -10.25
N GLU A 213 -0.70 -28.51 -11.29
CA GLU A 213 -0.23 -28.58 -12.67
C GLU A 213 -0.07 -27.16 -13.23
N ALA A 214 1.16 -26.78 -13.56
CA ALA A 214 1.43 -25.54 -14.28
C ALA A 214 0.91 -25.66 -15.72
N ARG A 215 -0.08 -24.84 -16.06
CA ARG A 215 -0.72 -24.81 -17.39
C ARG A 215 -0.09 -23.77 -18.31
N ALA A 216 0.40 -22.68 -17.75
CA ALA A 216 1.16 -21.67 -18.47
C ALA A 216 2.14 -20.97 -17.53
N ARG A 217 3.23 -20.44 -18.10
CA ARG A 217 4.26 -19.70 -17.37
C ARG A 217 4.69 -18.48 -18.17
N TRP A 218 4.85 -17.36 -17.47
CA TRP A 218 5.35 -16.11 -18.02
C TRP A 218 6.42 -15.56 -17.09
N VAL A 219 7.38 -14.83 -17.66
CA VAL A 219 8.45 -14.17 -16.91
C VAL A 219 8.54 -12.73 -17.40
N VAL A 220 8.45 -11.79 -16.48
CA VAL A 220 8.70 -10.37 -16.71
C VAL A 220 10.04 -10.04 -16.03
N PRO A 221 11.12 -9.85 -16.79
CA PRO A 221 12.41 -9.48 -16.21
C PRO A 221 12.34 -8.08 -15.62
N LEU A 222 13.03 -7.87 -14.50
CA LEU A 222 13.11 -6.58 -13.83
C LEU A 222 14.53 -6.01 -13.98
N SER A 223 14.59 -4.72 -14.29
CA SER A 223 15.85 -3.97 -14.38
C SER A 223 15.80 -2.81 -13.39
N ALA A 224 16.31 -3.04 -12.17
CA ALA A 224 16.37 -2.04 -11.10
C ALA A 224 15.04 -1.30 -10.86
N PRO A 225 13.98 -2.00 -10.39
CA PRO A 225 12.68 -1.38 -10.17
C PRO A 225 12.77 -0.25 -9.12
N ALA A 226 12.14 0.89 -9.38
CA ALA A 226 12.09 1.97 -8.40
C ALA A 226 11.16 1.62 -7.23
N GLU A 227 11.42 2.24 -6.07
CA GLU A 227 10.65 2.02 -4.84
C GLU A 227 9.16 2.35 -5.07
N ASP A 228 8.28 1.38 -4.81
CA ASP A 228 6.83 1.48 -4.97
C ASP A 228 6.37 1.83 -6.41
N GLU A 229 7.21 1.72 -7.43
CA GLU A 229 6.82 2.00 -8.82
C GLU A 229 5.90 0.88 -9.36
N PRO A 230 4.73 1.21 -9.94
CA PRO A 230 3.84 0.20 -10.49
C PRO A 230 4.35 -0.35 -11.83
N ILE A 231 4.67 -1.62 -11.85
CA ILE A 231 5.09 -2.39 -13.02
C ILE A 231 3.85 -3.03 -13.66
N ALA A 232 3.47 -2.57 -14.85
CA ALA A 232 2.36 -3.14 -15.59
C ALA A 232 2.76 -4.46 -16.30
N PHE A 233 1.82 -5.39 -16.42
CA PHE A 233 2.00 -6.62 -17.19
C PHE A 233 0.74 -7.00 -17.98
N SER A 234 0.93 -7.76 -19.07
CA SER A 234 -0.15 -8.40 -19.83
C SER A 234 0.25 -9.82 -20.20
N LEU A 235 -0.58 -10.79 -19.85
CA LEU A 235 -0.35 -12.22 -20.04
C LEU A 235 -1.37 -12.78 -21.03
N ARG A 236 -0.91 -13.41 -22.12
CA ARG A 236 -1.78 -14.12 -23.06
C ARG A 236 -2.15 -15.50 -22.51
N LEU A 237 -3.44 -15.74 -22.32
CA LEU A 237 -3.97 -16.95 -21.70
C LEU A 237 -4.09 -18.10 -22.73
N PRO A 238 -3.95 -19.37 -22.30
CA PRO A 238 -4.25 -20.52 -23.15
C PRO A 238 -5.72 -20.53 -23.62
N ALA A 239 -5.97 -21.01 -24.84
CA ALA A 239 -7.32 -21.08 -25.41
C ALA A 239 -8.13 -22.30 -24.94
N ASP A 240 -7.46 -23.30 -24.37
CA ASP A 240 -8.01 -24.58 -23.91
C ASP A 240 -8.41 -24.56 -22.42
N LEU A 241 -8.46 -23.39 -21.78
CA LEU A 241 -8.89 -23.28 -20.39
C LEU A 241 -10.37 -23.65 -20.26
N VAL A 242 -10.69 -24.36 -19.18
CA VAL A 242 -12.06 -24.74 -18.82
C VAL A 242 -12.45 -24.15 -17.47
N PRO A 243 -13.74 -23.87 -17.24
CA PRO A 243 -14.23 -23.49 -15.92
C PRO A 243 -13.83 -24.51 -14.84
N ALA A 244 -13.63 -24.00 -13.62
CA ALA A 244 -13.49 -24.83 -12.43
C ALA A 244 -14.75 -25.69 -12.23
N PHE A 245 -14.58 -26.87 -11.64
CA PHE A 245 -15.70 -27.76 -11.35
C PHE A 245 -15.46 -28.55 -10.06
N GLU A 246 -16.54 -29.02 -9.47
CA GLU A 246 -16.54 -29.90 -8.32
C GLU A 246 -17.61 -30.97 -8.51
N THR A 247 -17.22 -32.22 -8.31
CA THR A 247 -18.10 -33.39 -8.28
C THR A 247 -17.97 -34.06 -6.90
N GLN A 248 -18.66 -35.18 -6.68
CA GLN A 248 -18.61 -35.88 -5.38
C GLN A 248 -17.19 -36.27 -4.92
N ALA A 249 -16.24 -36.49 -5.84
CA ALA A 249 -14.88 -36.91 -5.45
C ALA A 249 -13.74 -36.29 -6.28
N LEU A 250 -14.07 -35.42 -7.24
CA LEU A 250 -13.11 -34.81 -8.16
C LEU A 250 -13.34 -33.31 -8.19
N SER A 251 -12.28 -32.52 -8.17
CA SER A 251 -12.39 -31.06 -8.36
C SER A 251 -11.21 -30.47 -9.14
N LEU A 252 -11.49 -29.35 -9.80
CA LEU A 252 -10.53 -28.50 -10.49
C LEU A 252 -10.69 -27.07 -9.99
N LYS A 253 -9.59 -26.46 -9.54
CA LYS A 253 -9.50 -25.04 -9.17
C LYS A 253 -8.35 -24.36 -9.91
N TRP A 254 -8.47 -23.06 -10.15
CA TRP A 254 -7.47 -22.27 -10.85
C TRP A 254 -6.85 -21.23 -9.94
N PHE A 255 -5.52 -21.11 -10.02
CA PHE A 255 -4.74 -20.11 -9.31
C PHE A 255 -3.74 -19.46 -10.25
N LEU A 256 -3.53 -18.16 -10.10
CA LEU A 256 -2.36 -17.47 -10.61
C LEU A 256 -1.34 -17.36 -9.47
N GLU A 257 -0.27 -18.13 -9.57
CA GLU A 257 0.91 -17.98 -8.71
C GLU A 257 1.74 -16.81 -9.25
N VAL A 258 1.99 -15.82 -8.41
CA VAL A 258 2.91 -14.71 -8.68
C VAL A 258 4.12 -14.87 -7.78
N LYS A 259 5.26 -15.15 -8.38
CA LYS A 259 6.54 -15.35 -7.71
C LYS A 259 7.49 -14.21 -8.04
N VAL A 260 7.93 -13.49 -7.01
CA VAL A 260 8.93 -12.44 -7.14
C VAL A 260 10.30 -13.05 -6.88
N GLU A 261 11.15 -13.06 -7.90
CA GLU A 261 12.51 -13.62 -7.82
C GLU A 261 13.47 -12.60 -7.23
N ILE A 262 14.14 -12.98 -6.13
CA ILE A 262 15.01 -12.10 -5.36
C ILE A 262 16.37 -12.77 -5.20
N THR A 263 17.44 -12.03 -5.49
CA THR A 263 18.80 -12.56 -5.35
C THR A 263 19.17 -12.69 -3.87
N TRP A 264 19.72 -13.84 -3.48
CA TRP A 264 20.21 -14.13 -2.12
C TRP A 264 19.15 -14.02 -1.00
N ALA A 265 17.87 -14.06 -1.35
CA ALA A 265 16.77 -14.03 -0.39
C ALA A 265 15.66 -15.03 -0.77
N THR A 266 14.75 -15.30 0.16
CA THR A 266 13.55 -16.10 -0.11
C THR A 266 12.63 -15.35 -1.06
N ASN A 267 12.28 -15.99 -2.17
CA ASN A 267 11.32 -15.46 -3.13
C ASN A 267 9.97 -15.19 -2.44
N LEU A 268 9.30 -14.09 -2.81
CA LEU A 268 7.92 -13.87 -2.41
C LEU A 268 7.00 -14.66 -3.33
N GLU A 269 5.94 -15.23 -2.79
CA GLU A 269 4.98 -16.03 -3.53
C GLU A 269 3.56 -15.64 -3.10
N LEU A 270 2.71 -15.33 -4.08
CA LEU A 270 1.31 -14.96 -3.89
C LEU A 270 0.45 -15.90 -4.73
N TRP A 271 -0.51 -16.57 -4.09
CA TRP A 271 -1.47 -17.46 -4.77
C TRP A 271 -2.81 -16.75 -4.92
N ILE A 272 -3.12 -16.34 -6.14
CA ILE A 272 -4.32 -15.56 -6.45
C ILE A 272 -5.38 -16.51 -7.01
N PRO A 273 -6.51 -16.75 -6.32
CA PRO A 273 -7.61 -17.54 -6.90
C PRO A 273 -8.21 -16.80 -8.10
N VAL A 274 -8.40 -17.53 -9.20
CA VAL A 274 -8.97 -17.00 -10.44
C VAL A 274 -10.09 -17.90 -10.94
N VAL A 275 -11.02 -17.32 -11.68
CA VAL A 275 -12.18 -18.02 -12.25
C VAL A 275 -12.04 -18.04 -13.76
N VAL A 276 -12.16 -19.20 -14.40
CA VAL A 276 -12.17 -19.28 -15.87
C VAL A 276 -13.62 -19.15 -16.34
N ARG A 277 -13.88 -18.18 -17.23
CA ARG A 277 -15.18 -18.07 -17.90
C ARG A 277 -15.29 -19.17 -18.97
N PRO A 278 -16.48 -19.73 -19.22
CA PRO A 278 -16.65 -20.66 -20.32
C PRO A 278 -16.38 -19.95 -21.64
N GLY A 279 -15.68 -20.62 -22.55
CA GLY A 279 -15.37 -20.08 -23.86
C GLY A 279 -16.65 -19.82 -24.65
N SER A 280 -17.03 -18.56 -24.81
CA SER A 280 -17.88 -18.13 -25.91
C SER A 280 -16.97 -17.48 -26.94
N VAL A 281 -17.07 -17.89 -28.20
CA VAL A 281 -16.26 -17.35 -29.31
C VAL A 281 -16.61 -15.87 -29.59
N LEU A 282 -17.64 -15.31 -28.95
CA LEU A 282 -18.33 -14.11 -29.42
C LEU A 282 -18.27 -12.89 -28.49
N GLU A 283 -17.91 -13.02 -27.22
CA GLU A 283 -17.85 -11.85 -26.33
C GLU A 283 -16.63 -11.91 -25.40
N GLN A 284 -15.56 -11.22 -25.79
CA GLN A 284 -14.53 -10.81 -24.84
C GLN A 284 -15.09 -9.65 -24.04
N ALA A 285 -15.32 -9.84 -22.74
CA ALA A 285 -15.67 -8.73 -21.87
C ALA A 285 -14.49 -7.73 -21.83
N PRO A 286 -14.75 -6.42 -21.85
CA PRO A 286 -13.68 -5.44 -21.69
C PRO A 286 -12.94 -5.69 -20.37
N THR A 287 -11.62 -5.84 -20.45
CA THR A 287 -10.78 -5.99 -19.25
C THR A 287 -10.85 -4.69 -18.47
N ALA A 288 -11.39 -4.72 -17.25
CA ALA A 288 -11.36 -3.57 -16.36
C ALA A 288 -9.91 -3.19 -16.04
N ALA A 289 -9.65 -1.89 -15.86
CA ALA A 289 -8.33 -1.43 -15.48
C ALA A 289 -7.93 -2.02 -14.10
N PRO A 290 -6.69 -2.51 -13.92
CA PRO A 290 -6.20 -2.95 -12.62
C PRO A 290 -6.32 -1.85 -11.57
N LEU A 291 -6.58 -2.24 -10.32
CA LEU A 291 -6.57 -1.29 -9.20
C LEU A 291 -5.16 -0.71 -9.02
N ALA A 292 -5.09 0.49 -8.46
CA ALA A 292 -3.83 1.13 -8.11
C ALA A 292 -3.04 0.29 -7.09
N VAL A 293 -1.72 0.21 -7.29
CA VAL A 293 -0.75 -0.43 -6.39
C VAL A 293 0.44 0.51 -6.17
N GLY A 294 1.23 0.29 -5.13
CA GLY A 294 2.45 1.08 -4.89
C GLY A 294 2.18 2.57 -4.77
N SER A 295 3.00 3.39 -5.43
CA SER A 295 2.95 4.85 -5.39
C SER A 295 1.60 5.43 -5.84
N ASP A 296 0.94 4.85 -6.84
CA ASP A 296 -0.41 5.25 -7.24
C ASP A 296 -1.43 5.03 -6.11
N ARG A 297 -1.35 3.88 -5.43
CA ARG A 297 -2.22 3.55 -4.29
C ARG A 297 -1.91 4.45 -3.10
N LEU A 298 -0.63 4.69 -2.85
CA LEU A 298 -0.15 5.55 -1.78
C LEU A 298 -0.62 7.00 -1.98
N ALA A 299 -0.60 7.52 -3.21
CA ALA A 299 -1.13 8.85 -3.50
C ALA A 299 -2.62 8.97 -3.09
N LEU A 300 -3.43 7.93 -3.37
CA LEU A 300 -4.83 7.89 -2.93
C LEU A 300 -4.97 7.81 -1.40
N VAL A 301 -4.15 6.99 -0.73
CA VAL A 301 -4.12 6.87 0.74
C VAL A 301 -3.78 8.21 1.38
N TRP A 302 -2.76 8.90 0.87
CA TRP A 302 -2.28 10.16 1.40
C TRP A 302 -3.23 11.31 1.09
N ALA A 303 -3.87 11.33 -0.09
CA ALA A 303 -4.89 12.31 -0.42
C ALA A 303 -6.12 12.17 0.50
N GLU A 304 -6.57 10.96 0.79
CA GLU A 304 -7.67 10.71 1.72
C GLU A 304 -7.27 11.07 3.16
N ALA A 305 -6.04 10.76 3.58
CA ALA A 305 -5.53 11.15 4.90
C ALA A 305 -5.43 12.69 5.05
N ALA A 306 -5.01 13.39 3.99
CA ALA A 306 -5.02 14.85 3.92
C ALA A 306 -6.44 15.40 4.14
N ARG A 307 -7.42 14.85 3.42
CA ARG A 307 -8.83 15.24 3.53
C ARG A 307 -9.40 15.04 4.94
N ARG A 308 -9.03 13.95 5.63
CA ARG A 308 -9.51 13.65 7.00
C ARG A 308 -8.85 14.53 8.06
N SER A 309 -7.54 14.76 7.94
CA SER A 309 -6.76 15.53 8.93
C SER A 309 -6.80 17.05 8.71
N GLY A 310 -7.23 17.48 7.51
CA GLY A 310 -7.20 18.88 7.09
C GLY A 310 -5.80 19.40 6.77
N TYR A 311 -4.82 18.52 6.56
CA TYR A 311 -3.52 18.87 6.01
C TYR A 311 -3.63 19.01 4.48
N GLU A 312 -2.69 19.72 3.87
CA GLU A 312 -2.56 19.79 2.41
C GLU A 312 -1.54 18.76 1.92
N LEU A 313 -1.87 18.02 0.86
CA LEU A 313 -0.92 17.10 0.22
C LEU A 313 -0.05 17.87 -0.79
N ARG A 314 1.27 17.97 -0.53
CA ARG A 314 2.25 18.63 -1.41
C ARG A 314 3.43 17.68 -1.65
N ALA A 315 3.69 17.30 -2.90
CA ALA A 315 4.83 16.45 -3.30
C ALA A 315 4.98 15.14 -2.49
N GLY A 316 3.86 14.51 -2.09
CA GLY A 316 3.87 13.28 -1.30
C GLY A 316 4.04 13.47 0.21
N GLU A 317 4.05 14.71 0.69
CA GLU A 317 4.05 15.07 2.12
C GLU A 317 2.72 15.72 2.50
N LEU A 318 2.23 15.47 3.72
CA LEU A 318 1.14 16.25 4.30
C LEU A 318 1.74 17.48 4.98
N VAL A 319 1.29 18.67 4.63
CA VAL A 319 1.84 19.94 5.15
C VAL A 319 0.72 20.81 5.71
N ARG A 320 0.99 21.48 6.82
CA ARG A 320 0.12 22.53 7.39
C ARG A 320 0.98 23.68 7.91
N GLU A 321 0.73 24.87 7.39
CA GLU A 321 1.44 26.11 7.73
C GLU A 321 0.50 27.04 8.51
N GLN A 322 0.97 27.57 9.63
CA GLN A 322 0.29 28.55 10.48
C GLN A 322 1.31 29.59 10.99
N PRO A 323 0.88 30.74 11.55
CA PRO A 323 1.81 31.75 12.09
C PRO A 323 2.81 31.21 13.11
N GLN A 324 2.41 30.21 13.90
CA GLN A 324 3.24 29.56 14.91
C GLN A 324 4.32 28.62 14.33
N GLY A 325 4.16 28.16 13.09
CA GLY A 325 5.11 27.22 12.47
C GLY A 325 4.53 26.35 11.37
N ARG A 326 5.42 25.52 10.79
CA ARG A 326 5.11 24.55 9.73
C ARG A 326 5.13 23.14 10.31
N ARG A 327 4.07 22.37 10.10
CA ARG A 327 4.04 20.92 10.37
C ARG A 327 4.06 20.17 9.05
N SER A 328 4.77 19.06 9.03
CA SER A 328 4.85 18.16 7.88
C SER A 328 4.83 16.70 8.33
N LEU A 329 4.19 15.84 7.56
CA LEU A 329 4.27 14.40 7.69
C LEU A 329 4.74 13.81 6.37
N ARG A 330 5.65 12.83 6.44
CA ARG A 330 6.21 12.15 5.25
C ARG A 330 6.58 10.70 5.55
N ARG A 331 6.75 9.92 4.47
CA ARG A 331 7.38 8.59 4.54
C ARG A 331 8.89 8.78 4.43
N GLU A 332 9.64 8.18 5.34
CA GLU A 332 11.10 8.22 5.33
C GLU A 332 11.66 6.81 5.51
N HIS A 333 12.68 6.47 4.73
CA HIS A 333 13.37 5.18 4.85
C HIS A 333 14.58 5.29 5.79
N GLN A 334 14.50 4.71 7.00
CA GLN A 334 15.55 4.77 8.03
C GLN A 334 16.47 3.53 8.03
N GLY A 335 17.16 3.29 6.92
CA GLY A 335 18.18 2.24 6.80
C GLY A 335 17.71 0.84 7.22
N ARG A 336 18.18 0.30 8.37
CA ARG A 336 17.75 -1.03 8.85
C ARG A 336 16.31 -1.09 9.33
N LYS A 337 15.76 0.06 9.75
CA LYS A 337 14.40 0.16 10.30
C LYS A 337 13.32 0.20 9.22
N GLY A 338 13.71 0.38 7.95
CA GLY A 338 12.79 0.43 6.81
C GLY A 338 12.01 1.74 6.72
N LEU A 339 10.89 1.69 6.02
CA LEU A 339 9.95 2.81 5.87
C LEU A 339 9.23 3.11 7.18
N ARG A 340 9.22 4.39 7.55
CA ARG A 340 8.55 4.93 8.74
C ARG A 340 7.77 6.19 8.39
N LEU A 341 6.76 6.48 9.19
CA LEU A 341 6.10 7.78 9.19
C LEU A 341 6.88 8.74 10.08
N ARG A 342 7.28 9.87 9.51
CA ARG A 342 7.93 10.97 10.22
C ARG A 342 7.00 12.17 10.22
N ALA A 343 6.68 12.67 11.41
CA ALA A 343 6.02 13.93 11.61
C ALA A 343 7.03 14.94 12.16
N GLU A 344 7.04 16.14 11.61
CA GLU A 344 8.03 17.17 11.91
C GLU A 344 7.35 18.53 11.98
N ALA A 345 7.63 19.29 13.02
CA ALA A 345 7.17 20.66 13.17
C ALA A 345 8.39 21.57 13.31
N THR A 346 8.40 22.69 12.59
CA THR A 346 9.42 23.73 12.67
C THR A 346 8.76 25.06 13.06
N PHE A 347 9.39 25.78 13.97
CA PHE A 347 8.86 27.01 14.57
C PHE A 347 10.00 27.99 14.86
N ARG A 348 9.63 29.20 15.29
CA ARG A 348 10.61 30.18 15.79
C ARG A 348 11.23 29.65 17.08
N ASP A 349 12.54 29.89 17.24
CA ASP A 349 13.28 29.64 18.47
C ASP A 349 12.48 30.03 19.72
N LEU A 350 12.20 29.04 20.56
CA LEU A 350 11.43 29.17 21.79
C LEU A 350 12.29 29.58 22.99
N ASP A 351 13.62 29.42 22.92
CA ASP A 351 14.61 29.60 24.00
C ASP A 351 14.27 28.92 25.35
N LEU A 352 13.61 27.76 25.27
CA LEU A 352 13.25 26.97 26.46
C LEU A 352 14.33 25.92 26.79
N GLY A 353 15.31 25.73 25.91
CA GLY A 353 16.17 24.55 25.94
C GLY A 353 15.35 23.28 25.72
N LEU A 354 14.38 23.34 24.79
CA LEU A 354 13.51 22.23 24.46
C LEU A 354 14.35 21.03 24.01
N ARG A 355 14.01 19.84 24.50
CA ARG A 355 14.69 18.59 24.15
C ARG A 355 13.78 17.39 24.27
N ALA A 356 14.10 16.35 23.51
CA ALA A 356 13.44 15.06 23.62
C ALA A 356 14.14 14.22 24.69
N GLU A 357 13.40 13.81 25.72
CA GLU A 357 13.90 12.91 26.77
C GLU A 357 12.93 11.74 26.95
N ARG A 358 13.42 10.51 26.72
CA ARG A 358 12.62 9.27 26.84
C ARG A 358 11.30 9.30 26.06
N GLY A 359 11.28 9.94 24.89
CA GLY A 359 10.08 10.04 24.05
C GLY A 359 9.17 11.23 24.35
N ARG A 360 9.53 12.09 25.32
CA ARG A 360 8.71 13.20 25.81
C ARG A 360 9.42 14.55 25.64
N LEU A 361 8.65 15.63 25.63
CA LEU A 361 9.20 17.00 25.56
C LEU A 361 9.62 17.47 26.95
N ARG A 362 10.83 17.97 27.06
CA ARG A 362 11.36 18.59 28.28
C ARG A 362 12.02 19.92 27.92
N CYS A 363 12.06 20.83 28.87
CA CYS A 363 12.83 22.07 28.77
C CYS A 363 13.93 22.08 29.82
N ARG A 364 14.69 23.17 29.84
CA ARG A 364 15.86 23.36 30.70
C ARG A 364 15.47 23.55 32.17
N ASP A 365 14.49 24.41 32.44
CA ASP A 365 14.00 24.70 33.78
C ASP A 365 13.06 23.57 34.30
N PRO A 366 13.26 23.06 35.53
CA PRO A 366 12.45 21.96 36.07
C PRO A 366 10.95 22.26 36.23
N GLU A 367 10.58 23.48 36.60
CA GLU A 367 9.19 23.83 36.84
C GLU A 367 8.45 24.06 35.52
N GLN A 368 9.11 24.69 34.55
CA GLN A 368 8.62 24.73 33.17
C GLN A 368 8.47 23.30 32.59
N ALA A 369 9.41 22.39 32.89
CA ALA A 369 9.37 21.03 32.39
C ALA A 369 8.20 20.24 32.99
N ARG A 370 7.83 20.53 34.24
CA ARG A 370 6.63 20.00 34.89
C ARG A 370 5.36 20.46 34.16
N VAL A 371 5.20 21.77 33.94
CA VAL A 371 4.03 22.34 33.24
C VAL A 371 3.94 21.81 31.81
N LEU A 372 5.04 21.81 31.06
CA LEU A 372 5.07 21.23 29.71
C LEU A 372 4.67 19.74 29.70
N GLY A 373 5.14 18.98 30.69
CA GLY A 373 4.81 17.56 30.86
C GLY A 373 3.33 17.33 31.15
N GLU A 374 2.69 18.17 31.97
CA GLU A 374 1.25 18.08 32.29
C GLU A 374 0.36 18.17 31.06
N HIS A 375 0.77 18.96 30.08
CA HIS A 375 0.05 19.11 28.80
C HIS A 375 0.41 18.05 27.77
N THR A 376 1.68 17.63 27.72
CA THR A 376 2.20 16.87 26.55
C THR A 376 2.47 15.39 26.81
N ASP A 377 2.69 14.94 28.05
CA ASP A 377 3.19 13.59 28.33
C ASP A 377 2.24 12.48 27.84
N ALA A 378 0.93 12.64 28.08
CA ALA A 378 -0.07 11.66 27.64
C ALA A 378 -0.18 11.56 26.10
N LEU A 379 0.08 12.67 25.41
CA LEU A 379 0.06 12.72 23.94
C LEU A 379 1.36 12.15 23.36
N ALA A 380 2.49 12.40 24.02
CA ALA A 380 3.79 11.86 23.65
C ALA A 380 3.83 10.32 23.73
N ASP A 381 3.10 9.70 24.66
CA ASP A 381 2.97 8.24 24.71
C ASP A 381 2.33 7.66 23.42
N ALA A 382 1.44 8.42 22.77
CA ALA A 382 0.78 8.03 21.51
C ALA A 382 1.45 8.61 20.24
N CYS A 383 2.33 9.60 20.40
CA CYS A 383 3.13 10.24 19.35
C CYS A 383 4.58 10.47 19.85
N PRO A 384 5.39 9.41 19.97
CA PRO A 384 6.69 9.51 20.63
C PRO A 384 7.61 10.51 19.96
N VAL A 385 8.15 11.44 20.75
CA VAL A 385 9.08 12.46 20.30
C VAL A 385 10.48 11.85 20.23
N GLN A 386 11.04 11.80 19.02
CA GLN A 386 12.38 11.26 18.79
C GLN A 386 13.45 12.33 18.94
N GLU A 387 13.21 13.52 18.40
CA GLU A 387 14.13 14.65 18.42
C GLU A 387 13.33 15.91 18.74
N ALA A 388 13.88 16.80 19.56
CA ALA A 388 13.34 18.14 19.78
C ALA A 388 14.50 19.09 20.10
N ASP A 389 14.38 20.31 19.62
CA ASP A 389 15.16 21.48 20.02
C ASP A 389 14.24 22.71 19.98
N ASP A 390 14.76 23.89 20.32
CA ASP A 390 13.94 25.11 20.38
C ASP A 390 13.39 25.57 19.02
N GLU A 391 13.76 24.94 17.91
CA GLU A 391 13.26 25.28 16.57
C GLU A 391 12.47 24.14 15.91
N ARG A 392 12.57 22.90 16.41
CA ARG A 392 11.88 21.76 15.81
C ARG A 392 11.48 20.66 16.78
N ILE A 393 10.42 19.94 16.40
CA ILE A 393 10.00 18.66 17.03
C ILE A 393 9.84 17.61 15.93
N VAL A 394 10.35 16.40 16.20
CA VAL A 394 10.24 15.25 15.31
C VAL A 394 9.63 14.07 16.07
N CYS A 395 8.51 13.56 15.56
CA CYS A 395 7.91 12.30 16.00
C CYS A 395 8.05 11.24 14.90
N VAL A 396 8.36 10.01 15.29
CA VAL A 396 8.53 8.90 14.33
C VAL A 396 7.72 7.69 14.78
N LEU A 397 6.90 7.18 13.86
CA LEU A 397 6.10 5.99 14.06
C LEU A 397 6.61 4.83 13.19
N ASP A 398 6.68 3.63 13.77
CA ASP A 398 7.04 2.40 13.07
C ASP A 398 5.87 1.88 12.22
N ASP A 399 5.48 2.67 11.22
CA ASP A 399 4.44 2.35 10.25
C ASP A 399 4.90 2.78 8.85
N SER A 400 4.55 1.99 7.84
CA SER A 400 4.96 2.22 6.45
C SER A 400 4.20 3.34 5.74
N GLY A 401 3.14 3.88 6.35
CA GLY A 401 2.31 4.93 5.75
C GLY A 401 1.41 4.44 4.62
N THR A 402 1.06 3.15 4.65
CA THR A 402 0.29 2.45 3.59
C THR A 402 -1.21 2.40 3.84
N ARG A 403 -1.67 2.90 5.00
CA ARG A 403 -3.06 2.86 5.47
C ARG A 403 -3.54 4.25 5.85
N VAL A 404 -4.77 4.59 5.44
CA VAL A 404 -5.38 5.91 5.69
C VAL A 404 -5.47 6.19 7.18
N GLU A 405 -5.93 5.21 7.95
CA GLU A 405 -6.14 5.34 9.40
C GLU A 405 -4.83 5.61 10.14
N SER A 406 -3.72 5.04 9.66
CA SER A 406 -2.41 5.24 10.28
C SER A 406 -1.86 6.63 9.99
N VAL A 407 -1.90 7.07 8.73
CA VAL A 407 -1.42 8.40 8.31
C VAL A 407 -2.27 9.50 8.94
N ALA A 408 -3.60 9.41 8.82
CA ALA A 408 -4.52 10.39 9.40
C ALA A 408 -4.44 10.40 10.93
N GLY A 409 -4.38 9.21 11.56
CA GLY A 409 -4.26 9.11 13.01
C GLY A 409 -2.95 9.70 13.54
N LEU A 410 -1.82 9.53 12.83
CA LEU A 410 -0.58 10.21 13.21
C LEU A 410 -0.70 11.73 13.05
N ALA A 411 -1.30 12.22 11.95
CA ALA A 411 -1.51 13.64 11.72
C ALA A 411 -2.35 14.28 12.84
N GLU A 412 -3.42 13.62 13.25
CA GLU A 412 -4.29 14.05 14.36
C GLU A 412 -3.55 14.07 15.70
N ARG A 413 -2.82 13.00 16.04
CA ARG A 413 -2.06 12.93 17.30
C ARG A 413 -0.92 13.95 17.34
N PHE A 414 -0.24 14.15 16.21
CA PHE A 414 0.83 15.14 16.11
C PHE A 414 0.29 16.58 16.20
N GLU A 415 -0.87 16.84 15.59
CA GLU A 415 -1.58 18.11 15.75
C GLU A 415 -2.01 18.35 17.20
N ALA A 416 -2.53 17.32 17.90
CA ALA A 416 -2.88 17.45 19.30
C ALA A 416 -1.65 17.77 20.17
N LEU A 417 -0.52 17.07 19.95
CA LEU A 417 0.74 17.35 20.65
C LEU A 417 1.23 18.78 20.39
N TRP A 418 1.14 19.23 19.13
CA TRP A 418 1.48 20.59 18.74
C TRP A 418 0.63 21.64 19.47
N GLN A 419 -0.69 21.48 19.49
CA GLN A 419 -1.59 22.41 20.17
C GLN A 419 -1.36 22.41 21.69
N ALA A 420 -1.15 21.24 22.28
CA ALA A 420 -0.85 21.11 23.70
C ALA A 420 0.48 21.78 24.09
N MET A 421 1.51 21.69 23.25
CA MET A 421 2.77 22.41 23.47
C MET A 421 2.56 23.93 23.49
N TRP A 422 1.80 24.47 22.56
CA TRP A 422 1.53 25.92 22.51
C TRP A 422 0.64 26.38 23.66
N LEU A 423 -0.36 25.59 24.04
CA LEU A 423 -1.15 25.86 25.25
C LEU A 423 -0.25 25.86 26.50
N ALA A 424 0.64 24.88 26.61
CA ALA A 424 1.59 24.81 27.72
C ALA A 424 2.50 26.04 27.74
N ARG A 425 2.99 26.49 26.58
CA ARG A 425 3.84 27.68 26.45
C ARG A 425 3.17 28.92 27.05
N ASP A 426 1.89 29.13 26.77
CA ASP A 426 1.13 30.27 27.30
C ASP A 426 0.97 30.22 28.83
N GLU A 427 1.10 29.03 29.42
CA GLU A 427 1.02 28.78 30.86
C GLU A 427 2.38 28.65 31.55
N LEU A 428 3.49 28.67 30.80
CA LEU A 428 4.82 28.46 31.35
C LEU A 428 5.18 29.58 32.34
N PRO A 429 5.62 29.24 33.57
CA PRO A 429 6.14 30.22 34.49
C PRO A 429 7.48 30.77 33.98
N PRO A 430 7.95 31.91 34.53
CA PRO A 430 9.34 32.31 34.32
C PRO A 430 10.29 31.20 34.81
N PRO A 431 11.51 31.10 34.25
CA PRO A 431 12.55 30.24 34.80
C PRO A 431 12.76 30.56 36.29
N GLY A 432 12.99 29.55 37.12
CA GLY A 432 13.01 29.70 38.58
C GLY A 432 13.99 30.78 39.05
N ASP A 433 15.18 30.83 38.45
CA ASP A 433 16.23 31.81 38.71
C ASP A 433 15.89 33.26 38.30
N MET A 434 14.80 33.44 37.54
CA MET A 434 14.34 34.72 37.00
C MET A 434 12.97 35.15 37.51
N ALA A 435 12.35 34.38 38.43
CA ALA A 435 11.03 34.68 38.97
C ALA A 435 10.96 36.08 39.60
N GLU A 436 12.00 36.48 40.36
CA GLU A 436 12.10 37.81 40.96
C GLU A 436 12.37 38.93 39.94
N ALA A 437 12.86 38.59 38.74
CA ALA A 437 13.19 39.54 37.69
C ALA A 437 11.98 39.96 36.83
N VAL A 438 10.87 39.22 36.89
CA VAL A 438 9.66 39.46 36.07
C VAL A 438 9.15 40.91 36.11
N PRO A 439 9.05 41.59 37.29
CA PRO A 439 8.62 42.98 37.32
C PRO A 439 9.51 43.92 36.50
N TRP A 440 10.82 43.69 36.48
CA TRP A 440 11.79 44.48 35.71
C TRP A 440 11.63 44.27 34.21
N PHE A 441 11.42 43.01 33.78
CA PHE A 441 11.15 42.68 32.38
C PHE A 441 9.82 43.25 31.89
N ARG A 442 8.77 43.23 32.73
CA ARG A 442 7.48 43.87 32.40
C ARG A 442 7.64 45.39 32.24
N ALA A 443 8.38 46.03 33.14
CA ALA A 443 8.67 47.45 33.04
C ALA A 443 9.48 47.79 31.78
N ALA A 444 10.48 46.95 31.44
CA ALA A 444 11.26 47.07 30.22
C ALA A 444 10.39 46.94 28.95
N ALA A 445 9.55 45.91 28.88
CA ALA A 445 8.60 45.72 27.77
C ALA A 445 7.66 46.91 27.62
N GLN A 446 7.06 47.38 28.71
CA GLN A 446 6.18 48.55 28.69
C GLN A 446 6.90 49.81 28.19
N ARG A 447 8.14 50.07 28.67
CA ARG A 447 8.92 51.24 28.28
C ARG A 447 9.34 51.19 26.81
N LEU A 448 9.68 50.01 26.31
CA LEU A 448 10.06 49.81 24.91
C LEU A 448 8.86 49.81 23.96
N GLY A 449 7.63 49.62 24.49
CA GLY A 449 6.43 49.38 23.69
C GLY A 449 6.41 47.99 23.06
N GLY A 450 7.02 47.01 23.74
CA GLY A 450 7.13 45.63 23.30
C GLY A 450 6.27 44.66 24.09
N GLU A 451 6.40 43.39 23.74
CA GLU A 451 5.76 42.27 24.41
C GLU A 451 6.83 41.47 25.15
N LEU A 452 6.49 41.01 26.36
CA LEU A 452 7.32 40.12 27.17
C LEU A 452 6.83 38.68 26.98
N ASP A 453 7.75 37.79 26.60
CA ASP A 453 7.59 36.37 26.82
C ASP A 453 8.13 36.00 28.18
N VAL A 454 7.21 35.63 29.07
CA VAL A 454 7.55 35.29 30.45
C VAL A 454 8.36 33.98 30.50
N ALA A 455 8.13 33.05 29.57
CA ALA A 455 8.74 31.73 29.61
C ALA A 455 10.23 31.77 29.24
N SER A 456 10.60 32.51 28.19
CA SER A 456 12.01 32.71 27.83
C SER A 456 12.66 33.91 28.54
N MET A 457 11.86 34.78 29.16
CA MET A 457 12.29 36.09 29.67
C MET A 457 12.86 36.96 28.53
N ASP A 458 12.18 36.98 27.39
CA ASP A 458 12.53 37.81 26.24
C ASP A 458 11.54 38.97 26.06
N VAL A 459 12.04 40.12 25.62
CA VAL A 459 11.20 41.23 25.17
C VAL A 459 11.42 41.44 23.69
N TRP A 460 10.34 41.52 22.91
CA TRP A 460 10.40 41.87 21.49
C TRP A 460 9.43 42.99 21.15
N GLY A 461 9.71 43.68 20.04
CA GLY A 461 8.78 44.66 19.50
C GLY A 461 9.29 45.27 18.22
N VAL A 462 8.53 46.25 17.73
CA VAL A 462 8.89 47.04 16.56
C VAL A 462 8.73 48.51 16.92
N ARG A 463 9.76 49.32 16.68
CA ARG A 463 9.71 50.76 16.92
C ARG A 463 10.28 51.50 15.71
N ASN A 464 9.51 52.43 15.15
CA ASN A 464 9.85 53.12 13.90
C ASN A 464 10.24 52.14 12.76
N GLU A 465 9.46 51.07 12.57
CA GLU A 465 9.70 50.02 11.56
C GLU A 465 10.99 49.20 11.77
N ILE A 466 11.68 49.35 12.91
CA ILE A 466 12.88 48.59 13.26
C ILE A 466 12.49 47.54 14.31
N PRO A 467 12.50 46.23 13.97
CA PRO A 467 12.37 45.16 14.95
C PRO A 467 13.51 45.18 15.95
N TYR A 468 13.20 44.89 17.20
CA TYR A 468 14.18 44.75 18.27
C TYR A 468 13.85 43.57 19.17
N SER A 469 14.88 43.10 19.89
CA SER A 469 14.71 42.18 21.00
C SER A 469 15.73 42.42 22.12
N LEU A 470 15.29 42.18 23.36
CA LEU A 470 16.14 41.98 24.53
C LEU A 470 15.94 40.52 24.90
N GLN A 471 16.97 39.71 24.70
CA GLN A 471 16.90 38.27 24.88
C GLN A 471 17.76 37.82 26.05
N THR A 472 17.23 36.89 26.81
CA THR A 472 17.98 36.19 27.84
C THR A 472 18.72 35.02 27.17
N GLN A 473 19.99 34.79 27.49
CA GLN A 473 20.75 33.66 26.93
C GLN A 473 21.29 32.78 28.04
N TRP A 474 21.17 31.49 27.83
CA TRP A 474 21.51 30.44 28.78
C TRP A 474 22.68 29.63 28.26
N ASP A 475 23.50 29.11 29.17
CA ASP A 475 24.51 28.12 28.82
C ASP A 475 23.93 26.71 28.79
N ASP A 476 24.77 25.74 28.41
CA ASP A 476 24.40 24.33 28.28
C ASP A 476 23.96 23.72 29.64
N ASP A 477 24.41 24.29 30.76
CA ASP A 477 24.05 23.86 32.12
C ASP A 477 22.72 24.47 32.59
N GLY A 478 22.10 25.34 31.79
CA GLY A 478 20.89 26.05 32.15
C GLY A 478 21.07 27.22 33.07
N THR A 479 22.31 27.69 33.22
CA THR A 479 22.61 28.91 33.96
C THR A 479 22.48 30.11 33.03
N LEU A 480 21.97 31.21 33.58
CA LEU A 480 21.91 32.48 32.88
C LEU A 480 23.32 32.96 32.49
N ALA A 481 23.63 32.94 31.20
CA ALA A 481 24.96 33.26 30.67
C ALA A 481 25.13 34.74 30.36
N ARG A 482 24.14 35.36 29.69
CA ARG A 482 24.21 36.78 29.25
C ARG A 482 22.84 37.30 28.79
N THR A 483 22.76 38.62 28.58
CA THR A 483 21.64 39.29 27.91
C THR A 483 22.07 39.73 26.51
N MET A 484 21.31 39.43 25.46
CA MET A 484 21.55 39.91 24.10
C MET A 484 20.53 40.98 23.71
N LEU A 485 21.02 42.15 23.34
CA LEU A 485 20.22 43.18 22.70
C LEU A 485 20.38 43.06 21.20
N GLU A 486 19.29 43.05 20.44
CA GLU A 486 19.31 43.00 18.99
C GLU A 486 18.39 44.08 18.41
N VAL A 487 18.84 44.74 17.34
CA VAL A 487 18.00 45.56 16.45
C VAL A 487 18.25 45.16 15.00
N ARG A 488 17.20 45.14 14.19
CA ARG A 488 17.24 44.77 12.76
C ARG A 488 16.86 45.97 11.90
N PRO A 489 17.83 46.73 11.37
CA PRO A 489 17.56 47.84 10.44
C PRO A 489 16.71 47.40 9.24
N SER A 490 15.88 48.31 8.71
CA SER A 490 15.01 48.02 7.56
C SER A 490 15.77 47.92 6.24
N LEU A 491 16.98 48.47 6.18
CA LEU A 491 17.92 48.33 5.06
C LEU A 491 19.19 47.59 5.50
N PRO A 492 19.84 46.84 4.58
CA PRO A 492 21.11 46.19 4.89
C PRO A 492 22.17 47.16 5.37
N ILE A 493 22.87 46.81 6.45
CA ILE A 493 23.98 47.61 6.98
C ILE A 493 25.17 47.54 6.01
N ASP A 494 25.77 48.68 5.69
CA ASP A 494 26.97 48.78 4.84
C ASP A 494 28.12 47.92 5.40
N ALA A 495 28.79 47.16 4.53
CA ALA A 495 29.87 46.26 4.87
C ALA A 495 31.04 46.93 5.61
N ARG A 496 31.24 48.25 5.43
CA ARG A 496 32.25 49.02 6.18
C ARG A 496 32.02 49.03 7.69
N TRP A 497 30.80 48.73 8.13
CA TRP A 497 30.41 48.67 9.54
C TRP A 497 30.28 47.24 10.07
N HIS A 498 30.46 46.22 9.22
CA HIS A 498 30.40 44.83 9.67
C HIS A 498 31.59 44.55 10.57
N GLN A 499 31.31 44.07 11.77
CA GLN A 499 32.34 43.76 12.74
C GLN A 499 31.88 42.71 13.74
N ARG A 500 32.85 41.95 14.23
CA ARG A 500 32.66 40.98 15.31
C ARG A 500 33.70 41.27 16.38
N TRP A 501 33.24 41.78 17.52
CA TRP A 501 34.09 42.08 18.67
C TRP A 501 33.62 41.27 19.89
N THR A 502 34.60 40.76 20.65
CA THR A 502 34.38 39.97 21.86
C THR A 502 35.37 40.43 22.93
N GLY A 503 34.89 41.14 23.96
CA GLY A 503 35.47 41.37 25.30
C GLY A 503 36.90 41.92 25.48
N GLU A 504 37.83 41.70 24.55
CA GLU A 504 39.25 42.05 24.67
C GLU A 504 39.61 43.16 23.67
N GLY A 505 40.17 44.26 24.19
CA GLY A 505 40.61 45.41 23.42
C GLY A 505 39.48 46.38 23.02
N ASN A 506 39.85 47.53 22.47
CA ASN A 506 38.90 48.49 21.92
C ASN A 506 38.41 48.00 20.55
N PRO A 507 37.09 47.99 20.30
CA PRO A 507 36.56 47.70 18.97
C PRO A 507 37.11 48.70 17.93
N ALA A 508 37.34 48.22 16.71
CA ALA A 508 37.76 49.04 15.57
C ALA A 508 36.69 50.10 15.22
N PRO A 509 36.96 51.10 14.35
CA PRO A 509 36.20 52.35 14.34
C PRO A 509 34.70 52.11 14.17
N MET A 510 33.93 52.62 15.13
CA MET A 510 32.49 52.43 15.21
C MET A 510 31.73 53.54 14.50
N PRO A 511 30.49 53.26 14.03
CA PRO A 511 29.52 54.31 13.75
C PRO A 511 29.38 55.27 14.94
N GLU A 512 29.16 56.55 14.65
CA GLU A 512 28.93 57.56 15.67
C GLU A 512 27.72 57.18 16.55
N GLY A 513 27.88 57.26 17.88
CA GLY A 513 26.87 56.87 18.86
C GLY A 513 26.95 55.41 19.33
N LEU A 514 27.71 54.55 18.63
CA LEU A 514 27.85 53.13 19.00
C LEU A 514 28.88 52.90 20.12
N ALA A 515 29.84 53.81 20.29
CA ALA A 515 30.88 53.71 21.33
C ALA A 515 30.32 53.65 22.75
N VAL A 516 29.24 54.39 23.02
CA VAL A 516 28.55 54.40 24.33
C VAL A 516 27.82 53.08 24.59
N LEU A 517 27.47 52.34 23.53
CA LEU A 517 26.74 51.08 23.63
C LEU A 517 27.66 49.90 24.00
N VAL A 518 28.98 50.05 23.84
CA VAL A 518 29.96 48.98 24.11
C VAL A 518 30.50 49.00 25.54
N GLU A 519 30.38 50.12 26.26
CA GLU A 519 30.82 50.20 27.64
C GLU A 519 30.11 49.16 28.53
N GLY A 520 30.88 48.26 29.15
CA GLY A 520 30.34 47.17 29.98
C GLY A 520 29.69 46.02 29.19
N SER A 521 29.82 45.99 27.87
CA SER A 521 29.40 44.85 27.04
C SER A 521 30.49 43.77 26.96
N GLN A 522 30.06 42.52 26.79
CA GLN A 522 30.91 41.35 26.58
C GLN A 522 31.20 41.11 25.09
N GLY A 523 30.41 41.71 24.19
CA GLY A 523 30.59 41.57 22.76
C GLY A 523 29.67 42.47 21.95
N LEU A 524 30.02 42.67 20.68
CA LEU A 524 29.28 43.44 19.69
C LEU A 524 29.43 42.77 18.33
N HIS A 525 28.31 42.37 17.73
CA HIS A 525 28.27 41.84 16.38
C HIS A 525 27.41 42.75 15.49
N ILE A 526 27.97 43.20 14.38
CA ILE A 526 27.26 43.94 13.34
C ILE A 526 27.45 43.17 12.04
N ASP A 527 26.35 42.76 11.42
CA ASP A 527 26.34 42.14 10.10
C ASP A 527 25.38 42.89 9.18
N ALA A 528 25.13 42.38 7.97
CA ALA A 528 24.24 43.02 7.03
C ALA A 528 22.80 43.17 7.53
N ALA A 529 22.35 42.35 8.47
CA ALA A 529 20.95 42.25 8.90
C ALA A 529 20.69 42.81 10.30
N ALA A 530 21.68 42.85 11.19
CA ALA A 530 21.45 43.18 12.59
C ALA A 530 22.66 43.81 13.31
N ILE A 531 22.34 44.53 14.38
CA ILE A 531 23.29 44.98 15.41
C ILE A 531 22.95 44.22 16.68
N ARG A 532 23.92 43.48 17.24
CA ARG A 532 23.77 42.68 18.46
C ARG A 532 24.79 43.10 19.51
N VAL A 533 24.33 43.41 20.71
CA VAL A 533 25.19 43.70 21.86
C VAL A 533 24.98 42.64 22.93
N PHE A 534 26.07 42.06 23.42
CA PHE A 534 26.05 41.03 24.45
C PHE A 534 26.46 41.66 25.78
N LEU A 535 25.65 41.47 26.81
CA LEU A 535 25.81 42.09 28.13
C LEU A 535 25.86 41.01 29.22
N PRO A 536 26.49 41.28 30.37
CA PRO A 536 26.37 40.40 31.52
C PRO A 536 24.90 40.10 31.88
N PRO A 537 24.62 38.95 32.53
CA PRO A 537 23.30 38.58 33.04
C PRO A 537 22.55 39.72 33.74
N GLY A 538 21.39 40.12 33.21
CA GLY A 538 20.54 41.14 33.81
C GLY A 538 19.53 40.56 34.79
N ARG A 539 19.94 40.24 36.04
CA ARG A 539 19.03 39.69 37.06
C ARG A 539 18.24 40.75 37.82
N GLU A 540 18.87 41.90 38.07
CA GLU A 540 18.29 42.99 38.85
C GLU A 540 18.48 44.30 38.09
N ARG A 541 17.35 44.98 37.78
CA ARG A 541 17.28 46.29 37.12
C ARG A 541 17.72 46.32 35.64
N LEU A 542 16.74 46.43 34.75
CA LEU A 542 16.95 46.49 33.30
C LEU A 542 17.07 47.90 32.70
N ASP A 543 16.98 48.98 33.50
CA ASP A 543 17.05 50.35 32.95
C ASP A 543 18.26 50.59 32.04
N PRO A 544 19.50 50.18 32.40
CA PRO A 544 20.65 50.38 31.52
C PRO A 544 20.58 49.57 30.22
N HIS A 545 19.92 48.41 30.25
CA HIS A 545 19.72 47.58 29.06
C HIS A 545 18.70 48.24 28.12
N VAL A 546 17.62 48.79 28.68
CA VAL A 546 16.59 49.52 27.94
C VAL A 546 17.16 50.80 27.34
N ASP A 547 17.90 51.61 28.11
CA ASP A 547 18.56 52.83 27.63
C ASP A 547 19.50 52.52 26.45
N ARG A 548 20.26 51.42 26.57
CA ARG A 548 21.17 50.96 25.53
C ARG A 548 20.41 50.50 24.28
N LEU A 549 19.32 49.77 24.43
CA LEU A 549 18.49 49.34 23.30
C LEU A 549 17.83 50.53 22.59
N GLU A 550 17.40 51.57 23.32
CA GLU A 550 16.93 52.82 22.73
C GLU A 550 18.03 53.53 21.93
N GLY A 551 19.26 53.54 22.44
CA GLY A 551 20.43 54.02 21.70
C GLY A 551 20.71 53.20 20.43
N MET A 552 20.59 51.86 20.50
CA MET A 552 20.74 50.97 19.34
C MET A 552 19.69 51.26 18.27
N LEU A 553 18.43 51.50 18.66
CA LEU A 553 17.36 51.86 17.72
C LEU A 553 17.66 53.18 16.99
N GLU A 554 18.22 54.17 17.68
CA GLU A 554 18.64 55.44 17.06
C GLU A 554 19.78 55.25 16.05
N VAL A 555 20.77 54.43 16.40
CA VAL A 555 21.88 54.07 15.49
C VAL A 555 21.36 53.32 14.27
N ALA A 556 20.49 52.32 14.46
CA ALA A 556 19.87 51.55 13.39
C ALA A 556 19.07 52.45 12.42
N ARG A 557 18.35 53.43 12.95
CA ARG A 557 17.62 54.43 12.14
C ARG A 557 18.54 55.27 11.25
N ARG A 558 19.69 55.70 11.78
CA ARG A 558 20.70 56.44 11.00
C ARG A 558 21.31 55.57 9.92
N LEU A 559 21.69 54.34 10.26
CA LEU A 559 22.26 53.38 9.31
C LEU A 559 21.26 52.99 8.20
N SER A 560 19.96 53.04 8.49
CA SER A 560 18.88 52.83 7.51
C SER A 560 18.56 54.08 6.67
N GLY A 561 19.30 55.18 6.81
CA GLY A 561 19.04 56.42 6.06
C GLY A 561 17.80 57.20 6.50
N GLN A 562 17.18 56.83 7.63
CA GLN A 562 15.99 57.48 8.19
C GLN A 562 16.33 58.59 9.21
N GLY A 563 17.62 58.93 9.37
CA GLY A 563 18.09 59.99 10.26
C GLY A 563 18.65 61.22 9.53
N PRO A 564 18.69 62.41 10.17
CA PRO A 564 19.30 63.60 9.58
C PRO A 564 20.81 63.40 9.41
N GLY A 565 21.32 63.56 8.19
CA GLY A 565 22.77 63.53 7.89
C GLY A 565 23.29 62.31 7.13
N TYR A 566 22.44 61.34 6.75
CA TYR A 566 22.85 60.18 5.94
C TYR A 566 22.59 60.43 4.44
N ARG A 567 23.34 61.36 3.86
CA ARG A 567 23.59 61.48 2.41
C ARG A 567 25.03 61.88 2.17
#